data_AF-A0A7W0MGE0-F1
#
_entry.id   AF-A0A7W0MGE0-F1
#
_cell.length_a   1.000
_cell.length_b   1.000
_cell.length_c   1.000
_cell.angle_alpha   90.00
_cell.angle_beta   90.00
_cell.angle_gamma   90.00
#
_symmetry.space_group_name_H-M   'P 1'
#
loop_
_entity.id
_entity.type
_entity.pdbx_description
1 polymer ?
#
loop_
_entity_poly.entity_id
_entity_poly.type
_entity_poly.pdbx_seq_one_letter_code
_entity_poly.pdbx_strand_id
1 'polypeptide(L)'
;MGHRKSLIALVIVGLAVVMLLTFVPYSLTLVKSAGQHAVATLRAELPGEQAPHLPSPSGPPPAAPPLDVSVWYVTRGEEPERHGVLIETLDGRLTLASHNADTAFNPASLVKLATSLAALRRFGKDHRFETRVYADGEIDKQQTLQGNLYLVGSDPTFGDVAASLIARTLRGRGIERVRDKILVSPGLSFNYNESAEDSAAHLARVMNLK
;
A
#
# COMPACT_ATOMS: atom_id res chain seq x y z
N MET A 1 50.02 2.89 7.55
CA MET A 1 48.82 3.72 7.83
C MET A 1 47.51 3.18 7.21
N GLY A 2 47.43 1.89 6.84
CA GLY A 2 46.26 1.30 6.15
C GLY A 2 45.33 0.42 7.01
N HIS A 3 45.84 -0.24 8.06
CA HIS A 3 45.04 -1.18 8.86
C HIS A 3 43.96 -0.51 9.74
N ARG A 4 44.22 0.69 10.26
CA ARG A 4 43.27 1.41 11.15
C ARG A 4 42.02 1.90 10.42
N LYS A 5 42.11 2.17 9.10
CA LYS A 5 40.98 2.63 8.28
C LYS A 5 39.98 1.50 7.98
N SER A 6 40.47 0.27 7.82
CA SER A 6 39.63 -0.92 7.60
C SER A 6 38.83 -1.30 8.86
N LEU A 7 39.44 -1.20 10.04
CA LEU A 7 38.77 -1.48 11.31
C LEU A 7 37.62 -0.50 11.59
N ILE A 8 37.84 0.79 11.30
CA ILE A 8 36.82 1.84 11.48
C ILE A 8 35.64 1.63 10.51
N ALA A 9 35.91 1.24 9.26
CA ALA A 9 34.87 0.92 8.28
C ALA A 9 34.01 -0.27 8.74
N LEU A 10 34.62 -1.32 9.29
CA LEU A 10 33.91 -2.49 9.81
C LEU A 10 33.00 -2.12 11.01
N VAL A 11 33.48 -1.26 11.92
CA VAL A 11 32.71 -0.80 13.07
C VAL A 11 31.52 0.07 12.65
N ILE A 12 31.69 0.96 11.66
CA ILE A 12 30.61 1.80 11.13
C ILE A 12 29.53 0.94 10.45
N VAL A 13 29.91 -0.06 9.66
CA VAL A 13 28.96 -0.99 9.03
C VAL A 13 28.23 -1.82 10.09
N GLY A 14 28.94 -2.29 11.11
CA GLY A 14 28.33 -3.00 12.24
C GLY A 14 27.30 -2.16 12.99
N LEU A 15 27.62 -0.89 13.29
CA LEU A 15 26.69 0.06 13.91
C LEU A 15 25.48 0.37 13.03
N ALA A 16 25.67 0.52 11.71
CA ALA A 16 24.57 0.74 10.77
C ALA A 16 23.63 -0.47 10.69
N VAL A 17 24.15 -1.69 10.72
CA VAL A 17 23.34 -2.92 10.73
C VAL A 17 22.56 -3.07 12.05
N VAL A 18 23.19 -2.77 13.20
CA VAL A 18 22.51 -2.79 14.50
C VAL A 18 21.43 -1.71 14.59
N MET A 19 21.67 -0.52 14.02
CA MET A 19 20.67 0.55 13.96
C MET A 19 19.51 0.20 13.03
N LEU A 20 19.78 -0.44 11.88
CA LEU A 20 18.76 -0.93 10.95
C LEU A 20 17.90 -2.04 11.60
N LEU A 21 18.53 -2.97 12.32
CA LEU A 21 17.83 -4.09 12.97
C LEU A 21 17.05 -3.67 14.22
N THR A 22 17.42 -2.57 14.88
CA THR A 22 16.66 -2.02 16.02
C THR A 22 15.52 -1.09 15.60
N PHE A 23 15.55 -0.51 14.39
CA PHE A 23 14.45 0.31 13.86
C PHE A 23 13.27 -0.49 13.29
N VAL A 24 13.52 -1.69 12.76
CA VAL A 24 12.48 -2.60 12.24
C VAL A 24 11.44 -3.02 13.32
N PRO A 25 11.81 -3.38 14.56
CA PRO A 25 10.81 -3.70 15.60
C PRO A 25 10.01 -2.48 16.07
N TYR A 26 10.57 -1.27 16.05
CA TYR A 26 9.87 -0.05 16.48
C TYR A 26 8.85 0.44 15.44
N SER A 27 9.14 0.23 14.15
CA SER A 27 8.17 0.49 13.08
C SER A 27 7.02 -0.53 13.08
N LEU A 28 7.27 -1.77 13.53
CA LEU A 28 6.23 -2.80 13.67
C LEU A 28 5.27 -2.55 14.85
N THR A 29 5.72 -1.95 15.96
CA THR A 29 4.82 -1.58 17.07
C THR A 29 3.92 -0.41 16.73
N LEU A 30 4.42 0.57 15.96
CA LEU A 30 3.63 1.68 15.40
C LEU A 30 2.59 1.17 14.38
N VAL A 31 2.96 0.19 13.54
CA VAL A 31 2.02 -0.47 12.61
C VAL A 31 0.97 -1.31 13.35
N LYS A 32 1.31 -1.86 14.53
CA LYS A 32 0.35 -2.65 15.34
C LYS A 32 -0.77 -1.78 15.92
N SER A 33 -0.44 -0.60 16.47
CA SER A 33 -1.46 0.34 16.99
C SER A 33 -2.25 1.02 15.87
N ALA A 34 -1.58 1.44 14.79
CA ALA A 34 -2.24 1.99 13.61
C ALA A 34 -3.13 0.95 12.91
N GLY A 35 -2.70 -0.31 12.84
CA GLY A 35 -3.46 -1.41 12.27
C GLY A 35 -4.70 -1.77 13.10
N GLN A 36 -4.59 -1.75 14.44
CA GLN A 36 -5.74 -1.98 15.32
C GLN A 36 -6.78 -0.86 15.20
N HIS A 37 -6.34 0.40 15.13
CA HIS A 37 -7.25 1.52 14.89
C HIS A 37 -7.85 1.50 13.48
N ALA A 38 -7.06 1.18 12.45
CA ALA A 38 -7.55 1.05 11.08
C ALA A 38 -8.61 -0.06 10.96
N VAL A 39 -8.40 -1.21 11.60
CA VAL A 39 -9.38 -2.32 11.63
C VAL A 39 -10.63 -1.92 12.42
N ALA A 40 -10.50 -1.19 13.52
CA ALA A 40 -11.64 -0.70 14.31
C ALA A 40 -12.47 0.34 13.55
N THR A 41 -11.82 1.29 12.86
CA THR A 41 -12.48 2.32 12.04
C THR A 41 -13.14 1.70 10.81
N LEU A 42 -12.48 0.78 10.12
CA LEU A 42 -13.07 0.02 9.01
C LEU A 42 -14.31 -0.77 9.45
N ARG A 43 -14.29 -1.33 10.67
CA ARG A 43 -15.45 -2.04 11.24
C ARG A 43 -16.61 -1.11 11.60
N ALA A 44 -16.33 0.15 11.92
CA ALA A 44 -17.34 1.14 12.29
C ALA A 44 -17.97 1.85 11.07
N GLU A 45 -17.25 1.98 9.96
CA GLU A 45 -17.72 2.64 8.72
C GLU A 45 -18.49 1.72 7.77
N LEU A 46 -18.38 0.40 7.92
CA LEU A 46 -19.18 -0.54 7.16
C LEU A 46 -20.64 -0.49 7.70
N PRO A 47 -21.67 -0.38 6.84
CA PRO A 47 -23.05 -0.65 7.22
C PRO A 47 -23.08 -1.97 7.99
N GLY A 48 -23.98 -2.11 8.97
CA GLY A 48 -24.13 -3.29 9.81
C GLY A 48 -24.42 -4.57 9.02
N GLU A 49 -23.43 -5.05 8.28
CA GLU A 49 -23.39 -6.33 7.62
C GLU A 49 -23.04 -7.28 8.75
N GLN A 50 -24.02 -8.06 9.21
CA GLN A 50 -23.71 -9.28 9.93
C GLN A 50 -22.59 -9.97 9.18
N ALA A 51 -21.44 -10.17 9.84
CA ALA A 51 -20.44 -11.08 9.33
C ALA A 51 -21.20 -12.33 8.89
N PRO A 52 -21.00 -12.84 7.65
CA PRO A 52 -21.72 -14.02 7.20
C PRO A 52 -21.66 -15.02 8.34
N HIS A 53 -22.84 -15.43 8.81
CA HIS A 53 -22.93 -16.49 9.81
C HIS A 53 -22.32 -17.70 9.14
N LEU A 54 -21.01 -17.89 9.33
CA LEU A 54 -20.36 -19.12 8.95
C LEU A 54 -21.11 -20.19 9.73
N PRO A 55 -21.77 -21.14 9.04
CA PRO A 55 -22.51 -22.17 9.74
C PRO A 55 -21.54 -22.82 10.72
N SER A 56 -21.88 -22.79 12.00
CA SER A 56 -21.17 -23.61 12.97
C SER A 56 -21.26 -25.04 12.47
N PRO A 57 -20.13 -25.77 12.35
CA PRO A 57 -20.16 -27.13 11.82
C PRO A 57 -21.12 -27.96 12.68
N SER A 58 -22.28 -28.25 12.12
CA SER A 58 -23.34 -29.03 12.75
C SER A 58 -23.18 -30.46 12.27
N GLY A 59 -22.22 -31.15 12.89
CA GLY A 59 -21.89 -32.54 12.60
C GLY A 59 -20.88 -33.08 13.62
N PRO A 60 -20.75 -34.42 13.73
CA PRO A 60 -19.65 -35.02 14.49
C PRO A 60 -18.32 -34.43 14.01
N PRO A 61 -17.32 -34.27 14.90
CA PRO A 61 -16.03 -33.72 14.51
C PRO A 61 -15.51 -34.50 13.30
N PRO A 62 -15.10 -33.82 12.22
CA PRO A 62 -14.56 -34.49 11.06
C PRO A 62 -13.43 -35.43 11.50
N ALA A 63 -13.28 -36.55 10.80
CA ALA A 63 -12.11 -37.40 10.94
C ALA A 63 -10.86 -36.51 10.91
N ALA A 64 -9.85 -36.85 11.73
CA ALA A 64 -8.61 -36.09 11.79
C ALA A 64 -8.10 -35.78 10.36
N PRO A 65 -7.59 -34.57 10.10
CA PRO A 65 -7.19 -34.18 8.76
C PRO A 65 -6.22 -35.22 8.17
N PRO A 66 -6.35 -35.57 6.88
CA PRO A 66 -5.51 -36.58 6.25
C PRO A 66 -4.00 -36.24 6.27
N LEU A 67 -3.65 -34.96 6.43
CA LEU A 67 -2.27 -34.50 6.58
C LEU A 67 -2.03 -33.93 7.98
N ASP A 68 -1.12 -34.55 8.71
CA ASP A 68 -0.56 -34.01 9.95
C ASP A 68 0.60 -33.04 9.64
N VAL A 69 0.29 -31.75 9.68
CA VAL A 69 1.24 -30.68 9.39
C VAL A 69 2.29 -30.54 10.48
N SER A 70 1.97 -30.92 11.72
CA SER A 70 2.92 -30.83 12.84
C SER A 70 4.08 -31.80 12.63
N VAL A 71 3.79 -33.03 12.21
CA VAL A 71 4.80 -34.04 11.84
C VAL A 71 5.65 -33.54 10.68
N TRP A 72 5.03 -32.89 9.68
CA TRP A 72 5.76 -32.34 8.53
C TRP A 72 6.77 -31.25 8.93
N TYR A 73 6.41 -30.36 9.87
CA TYR A 73 7.34 -29.37 10.42
C TYR A 73 8.44 -30.00 11.27
N VAL A 74 8.10 -30.89 12.20
CA VAL A 74 9.06 -31.59 13.07
C VAL A 74 10.09 -32.36 12.25
N THR A 75 9.67 -33.05 11.20
CA THR A 75 10.58 -33.83 10.32
C THR A 75 11.61 -32.94 9.61
N ARG A 76 11.33 -31.63 9.46
CA ARG A 76 12.26 -30.64 8.88
C ARG A 76 13.09 -29.90 9.94
N GLY A 77 12.97 -30.26 11.22
CA GLY A 77 13.64 -29.59 12.32
C GLY A 77 13.06 -28.21 12.65
N GLU A 78 11.79 -27.96 12.30
CA GLU A 78 11.08 -26.71 12.57
C GLU A 78 10.08 -26.87 13.73
N GLU A 79 9.79 -25.76 14.43
CA GLU A 79 8.81 -25.70 15.53
C GLU A 79 7.39 -25.49 14.96
N PRO A 80 6.48 -26.49 15.06
CA PRO A 80 5.12 -26.37 14.53
C PRO A 80 4.34 -25.18 15.13
N GLU A 81 4.59 -24.83 16.38
CA GLU A 81 3.88 -23.81 17.16
C GLU A 81 4.04 -22.40 16.56
N ARG A 82 5.09 -22.20 15.76
CA ARG A 82 5.35 -20.94 15.06
C ARG A 82 4.59 -20.78 13.74
N HIS A 83 3.80 -21.77 13.37
CA HIS A 83 3.11 -21.85 12.10
C HIS A 83 1.61 -22.02 12.30
N GLY A 84 0.83 -21.42 11.40
CA GLY A 84 -0.61 -21.64 11.26
C GLY A 84 -0.90 -22.15 9.85
N VAL A 85 -1.63 -23.25 9.74
CA VAL A 85 -1.98 -23.89 8.47
C VAL A 85 -3.45 -24.31 8.51
N LEU A 86 -4.18 -23.93 7.46
CA LEU A 86 -5.50 -24.45 7.14
C LEU A 86 -5.52 -24.78 5.66
N ILE A 87 -5.86 -26.02 5.32
CA ILE A 87 -6.07 -26.47 3.94
C ILE A 87 -7.43 -27.12 3.89
N GLU A 88 -8.31 -26.62 3.04
CA GLU A 88 -9.67 -27.12 2.87
C GLU A 88 -10.13 -27.03 1.42
N THR A 89 -11.19 -27.75 1.10
CA THR A 89 -11.88 -27.60 -0.20
C THR A 89 -12.54 -26.23 -0.30
N LEU A 90 -12.71 -25.72 -1.52
CA LEU A 90 -13.29 -24.38 -1.75
C LEU A 90 -14.71 -24.23 -1.17
N ASP A 91 -15.44 -25.33 -1.07
CA ASP A 91 -16.78 -25.37 -0.47
C ASP A 91 -16.77 -25.56 1.07
N GLY A 92 -15.59 -25.62 1.70
CA GLY A 92 -15.39 -25.79 3.13
C GLY A 92 -15.81 -27.15 3.70
N ARG A 93 -16.17 -28.12 2.85
CA ARG A 93 -16.71 -29.40 3.31
C ARG A 93 -15.66 -30.39 3.78
N LEU A 94 -14.41 -30.25 3.33
CA LEU A 94 -13.32 -31.15 3.67
C LEU A 94 -12.07 -30.36 4.06
N THR A 95 -11.66 -30.48 5.33
CA THR A 95 -10.36 -30.00 5.81
C THR A 95 -9.31 -31.08 5.57
N LEU A 96 -8.31 -30.76 4.75
CA LEU A 96 -7.17 -31.63 4.42
C LEU A 96 -6.04 -31.51 5.45
N ALA A 97 -5.88 -30.34 6.05
CA ALA A 97 -4.89 -30.05 7.09
C ALA A 97 -5.38 -28.90 7.97
N SER A 98 -5.15 -29.00 9.28
CA SER A 98 -5.39 -27.90 10.22
C SER A 98 -4.36 -27.96 11.33
N HIS A 99 -3.68 -26.84 11.58
CA HIS A 99 -2.70 -26.67 12.64
C HIS A 99 -2.67 -25.20 13.06
N ASN A 100 -2.95 -24.89 14.33
CA ASN A 100 -3.03 -23.52 14.85
C ASN A 100 -3.90 -22.57 13.99
N ALA A 101 -4.98 -23.07 13.37
CA ALA A 101 -5.78 -22.31 12.41
C ALA A 101 -6.44 -21.05 13.02
N ASP A 102 -6.80 -21.11 14.31
CA ASP A 102 -7.43 -20.00 15.04
C ASP A 102 -6.41 -19.10 15.77
N THR A 103 -5.11 -19.37 15.64
CA THR A 103 -4.05 -18.59 16.29
C THR A 103 -3.71 -17.37 15.45
N ALA A 104 -3.59 -16.20 16.08
CA ALA A 104 -3.22 -14.97 15.39
C ALA A 104 -1.72 -14.91 15.07
N PHE A 105 -1.40 -14.75 13.78
CA PHE A 105 -0.04 -14.52 13.27
C PHE A 105 0.09 -13.16 12.58
N ASN A 106 1.33 -12.72 12.35
CA ASN A 106 1.56 -11.60 11.43
C ASN A 106 1.26 -12.08 9.99
N PRO A 107 0.24 -11.54 9.32
CA PRO A 107 -0.13 -11.98 7.98
C PRO A 107 0.88 -11.56 6.91
N ALA A 108 1.81 -10.64 7.23
CA ALA A 108 2.67 -9.98 6.27
C ALA A 108 1.86 -9.48 5.06
N SER A 109 2.30 -9.76 3.83
CA SER A 109 1.58 -9.34 2.62
C SER A 109 0.23 -10.03 2.39
N LEU A 110 -0.15 -11.07 3.17
CA LEU A 110 -1.51 -11.65 3.08
C LEU A 110 -2.59 -10.66 3.49
N VAL A 111 -2.25 -9.59 4.23
CA VAL A 111 -3.15 -8.46 4.51
C VAL A 111 -3.77 -7.89 3.23
N LYS A 112 -3.07 -7.99 2.09
CA LYS A 112 -3.55 -7.53 0.79
C LYS A 112 -4.84 -8.24 0.36
N LEU A 113 -5.11 -9.47 0.78
CA LEU A 113 -6.37 -10.15 0.49
C LEU A 113 -7.56 -9.39 1.07
N ALA A 114 -7.47 -9.02 2.36
CA ALA A 114 -8.50 -8.23 3.03
C ALA A 114 -8.61 -6.82 2.44
N THR A 115 -7.48 -6.16 2.18
CA THR A 115 -7.46 -4.83 1.56
C THR A 115 -8.07 -4.84 0.15
N SER A 116 -7.76 -5.84 -0.68
CA SER A 116 -8.33 -5.99 -2.02
C SER A 116 -9.83 -6.26 -1.97
N LEU A 117 -10.31 -7.09 -1.05
CA LEU A 117 -11.75 -7.30 -0.87
C LEU A 117 -12.45 -6.01 -0.44
N ALA A 118 -11.89 -5.27 0.51
CA ALA A 118 -12.43 -3.98 0.94
C ALA A 118 -12.47 -2.97 -0.21
N ALA A 119 -11.38 -2.88 -0.99
CA ALA A 119 -11.31 -2.01 -2.16
C ALA A 119 -12.35 -2.40 -3.23
N LEU A 120 -12.48 -3.69 -3.55
CA LEU A 120 -13.47 -4.16 -4.52
C LEU A 120 -14.91 -3.89 -4.07
N ARG A 121 -15.22 -4.07 -2.77
CA ARG A 121 -16.54 -3.73 -2.21
C ARG A 121 -16.80 -2.23 -2.23
N ARG A 122 -15.79 -1.41 -1.89
CA ARG A 122 -15.93 0.04 -1.78
C ARG A 122 -16.01 0.75 -3.12
N PHE A 123 -15.21 0.31 -4.09
CA PHE A 123 -15.00 1.00 -5.36
C PHE A 123 -15.64 0.26 -6.56
N GLY A 124 -15.77 -1.06 -6.47
CA GLY A 124 -16.14 -1.91 -7.60
C GLY A 124 -14.94 -2.23 -8.51
N LYS A 125 -15.07 -3.30 -9.30
CA LYS A 125 -14.01 -3.78 -10.20
C LYS A 125 -13.66 -2.80 -11.34
N ASP A 126 -14.58 -1.91 -11.70
CA ASP A 126 -14.45 -0.99 -12.82
C ASP A 126 -14.00 0.41 -12.40
N HIS A 127 -13.73 0.62 -11.11
CA HIS A 127 -13.28 1.92 -10.62
C HIS A 127 -12.01 2.39 -11.32
N ARG A 128 -11.94 3.70 -11.56
CA ARG A 128 -10.74 4.39 -12.02
C ARG A 128 -10.56 5.59 -11.13
N PHE A 129 -9.36 5.76 -10.60
CA PHE A 129 -9.01 6.98 -9.90
C PHE A 129 -8.98 8.13 -10.91
N GLU A 130 -9.54 9.27 -10.52
CA GLU A 130 -9.56 10.46 -11.36
C GLU A 130 -8.49 11.44 -10.92
N THR A 131 -7.73 11.93 -11.89
CA THR A 131 -6.84 13.08 -11.72
C THR A 131 -7.36 14.22 -12.59
N ARG A 132 -7.76 15.33 -11.97
CA ARG A 132 -8.38 16.48 -12.62
C ARG A 132 -7.42 17.66 -12.64
N VAL A 133 -7.48 18.43 -13.71
CA VAL A 133 -6.65 19.63 -13.90
C VAL A 133 -7.56 20.84 -13.95
N TYR A 134 -7.31 21.80 -13.07
CA TYR A 134 -8.01 23.09 -13.05
C TYR A 134 -7.01 24.22 -13.31
N ALA A 135 -7.52 25.34 -13.80
CA ALA A 135 -6.77 26.57 -13.97
C ALA A 135 -7.63 27.74 -13.48
N ASP A 136 -7.01 28.71 -12.82
CA ASP A 136 -7.60 30.03 -12.62
C ASP A 136 -6.88 31.04 -13.55
N GLY A 137 -7.63 31.97 -14.13
CA GLY A 137 -7.11 32.96 -15.06
C GLY A 137 -7.26 32.61 -16.55
N GLU A 138 -6.89 33.57 -17.38
CA GLU A 138 -7.05 33.50 -18.84
C GLU A 138 -5.73 33.15 -19.53
N ILE A 139 -5.84 32.62 -20.74
CA ILE A 139 -4.68 32.36 -21.61
C ILE A 139 -4.43 33.61 -22.44
N ASP A 140 -3.23 34.17 -22.35
CA ASP A 140 -2.86 35.32 -23.15
C ASP A 140 -2.48 34.95 -24.60
N LYS A 141 -2.19 35.97 -25.41
CA LYS A 141 -1.78 35.80 -26.82
C LYS A 141 -0.43 35.09 -26.99
N GLN A 142 0.35 34.99 -25.91
CA GLN A 142 1.65 34.32 -25.85
C GLN A 142 1.52 32.89 -25.29
N GLN A 143 0.30 32.34 -25.24
CA GLN A 143 0.03 30.99 -24.76
C GLN A 143 0.43 30.78 -23.28
N THR A 144 0.39 31.85 -22.50
CA THR A 144 0.68 31.82 -21.06
C THR A 144 -0.61 31.89 -20.26
N LEU A 145 -0.82 30.92 -19.37
CA LEU A 145 -1.89 30.97 -18.38
C LEU A 145 -1.56 32.04 -17.34
N GLN A 146 -2.41 33.07 -17.25
CA GLN A 146 -2.30 34.19 -16.35
C GLN A 146 -2.84 33.87 -14.94
N GLY A 147 -2.44 32.72 -14.39
CA GLY A 147 -2.81 32.28 -13.05
C GLY A 147 -2.15 30.95 -12.69
N ASN A 148 -2.77 30.20 -11.79
CA ASN A 148 -2.32 28.93 -11.25
C ASN A 148 -2.91 27.75 -12.02
N LEU A 149 -2.17 26.64 -11.97
CA LEU A 149 -2.62 25.33 -12.42
C LEU A 149 -2.77 24.42 -11.20
N TYR A 150 -3.88 23.72 -11.08
CA TYR A 150 -4.15 22.80 -9.99
C TYR A 150 -4.30 21.38 -10.52
N LEU A 151 -3.59 20.44 -9.89
CA LEU A 151 -3.74 19.02 -10.13
C LEU A 151 -4.39 18.37 -8.90
N VAL A 152 -5.60 17.87 -9.06
CA VAL A 152 -6.41 17.33 -7.95
C VAL A 152 -6.72 15.87 -8.22
N GLY A 153 -6.30 14.99 -7.32
CA GLY A 153 -6.53 13.56 -7.46
C GLY A 153 -5.87 12.77 -6.33
N SER A 154 -6.21 11.49 -6.29
CA SER A 154 -5.65 10.51 -5.35
C SER A 154 -5.29 9.20 -6.05
N ASP A 155 -4.97 9.28 -7.35
CA ASP A 155 -4.54 8.13 -8.13
C ASP A 155 -3.18 7.62 -7.60
N PRO A 156 -3.13 6.41 -7.00
CA PRO A 156 -1.89 5.89 -6.42
C PRO A 156 -0.87 5.46 -7.50
N THR A 157 -1.24 5.54 -8.78
CA THR A 157 -0.39 5.18 -9.92
C THR A 157 0.04 6.39 -10.75
N PHE A 158 -0.29 7.61 -10.32
CA PHE A 158 0.10 8.81 -11.04
C PHE A 158 1.63 9.00 -11.07
N GLY A 159 2.16 9.41 -12.21
CA GLY A 159 3.60 9.50 -12.44
C GLY A 159 3.97 10.20 -13.74
N ASP A 160 5.24 10.09 -14.13
CA ASP A 160 5.85 10.88 -15.22
C ASP A 160 5.10 10.78 -16.56
N VAL A 161 4.62 9.58 -16.89
CA VAL A 161 3.88 9.34 -18.14
C VAL A 161 2.55 10.11 -18.12
N ALA A 162 1.78 10.03 -17.04
CA ALA A 162 0.52 10.74 -16.89
C ALA A 162 0.76 12.27 -16.87
N ALA A 163 1.76 12.75 -16.13
CA ALA A 163 2.15 14.15 -16.10
C ALA A 163 2.53 14.68 -17.51
N SER A 164 3.29 13.89 -18.28
CA SER A 164 3.68 14.23 -19.65
C SER A 164 2.48 14.29 -20.60
N LEU A 165 1.49 13.41 -20.43
CA LEU A 165 0.24 13.42 -21.20
C LEU A 165 -0.61 14.66 -20.86
N ILE A 166 -0.67 15.05 -19.59
CA ILE A 166 -1.32 16.29 -19.18
C ILE A 166 -0.62 17.49 -19.82
N ALA A 167 0.71 17.56 -19.76
CA ALA A 167 1.47 18.66 -20.38
C ALA A 167 1.24 18.77 -21.90
N ARG A 168 1.17 17.63 -22.60
CA ARG A 168 0.82 17.60 -24.03
C ARG A 168 -0.61 18.10 -24.27
N THR A 169 -1.55 17.69 -23.43
CA THR A 169 -2.96 18.10 -23.52
C THR A 169 -3.12 19.61 -23.28
N LEU A 170 -2.40 20.16 -22.30
CA LEU A 170 -2.41 21.60 -22.01
C LEU A 170 -1.82 22.42 -23.17
N ARG A 171 -0.69 21.99 -23.74
CA ARG A 171 -0.12 22.62 -24.94
C ARG A 171 -1.08 22.58 -26.12
N GLY A 172 -1.76 21.47 -26.35
CA GLY A 172 -2.82 21.36 -27.36
C GLY A 172 -4.02 22.28 -27.13
N ARG A 173 -4.19 22.81 -25.90
CA ARG A 173 -5.21 23.80 -25.53
C ARG A 173 -4.66 25.24 -25.47
N GLY A 174 -3.43 25.47 -25.93
CA GLY A 174 -2.81 26.80 -25.97
C GLY A 174 -2.12 27.21 -24.67
N ILE A 175 -1.87 26.30 -23.74
CA ILE A 175 -1.11 26.58 -22.50
C ILE A 175 0.30 26.03 -22.66
N GLU A 176 1.26 26.90 -22.96
CA GLU A 176 2.70 26.59 -23.00
C GLU A 176 3.40 26.97 -21.71
N ARG A 177 2.86 27.96 -20.98
CA ARG A 177 3.44 28.54 -19.77
C ARG A 177 2.40 28.74 -18.69
N VAL A 178 2.83 28.70 -17.43
CA VAL A 178 2.01 29.02 -16.26
C VAL A 178 2.70 30.16 -15.51
N ARG A 179 2.05 31.31 -15.38
CA ARG A 179 2.66 32.50 -14.78
C ARG A 179 2.87 32.34 -13.27
N ASP A 180 1.88 31.80 -12.57
CA ASP A 180 1.92 31.66 -11.11
C ASP A 180 2.38 30.26 -10.70
N LYS A 181 1.58 29.52 -9.92
CA LYS A 181 2.00 28.27 -9.29
C LYS A 181 1.35 27.07 -9.95
N ILE A 182 2.07 25.96 -9.93
CA ILE A 182 1.51 24.62 -10.13
C ILE A 182 1.31 24.02 -8.75
N LEU A 183 0.07 23.69 -8.41
CA LEU A 183 -0.35 23.21 -7.10
C LEU A 183 -0.93 21.81 -7.24
N VAL A 184 -0.69 20.96 -6.25
CA VAL A 184 -1.24 19.60 -6.19
C VAL A 184 -2.07 19.40 -4.94
N SER A 185 -3.11 18.56 -5.01
CA SER A 185 -3.89 18.20 -3.83
C SER A 185 -3.05 17.39 -2.83
N PRO A 186 -3.29 17.53 -1.51
CA PRO A 186 -2.52 16.80 -0.48
C PRO A 186 -2.51 15.27 -0.63
N GLY A 187 -3.56 14.68 -1.23
CA GLY A 187 -3.68 13.23 -1.43
C GLY A 187 -3.07 12.71 -2.73
N LEU A 188 -2.40 13.55 -3.53
CA LEU A 188 -1.77 13.10 -4.77
C LEU A 188 -0.48 12.34 -4.44
N SER A 189 -0.38 11.11 -4.91
CA SER A 189 0.90 10.39 -4.97
C SER A 189 1.54 10.60 -6.35
N PHE A 190 2.83 10.88 -6.40
CA PHE A 190 3.59 11.00 -7.65
C PHE A 190 4.76 10.02 -7.62
N ASN A 191 4.78 9.03 -8.52
CA ASN A 191 5.81 7.99 -8.55
C ASN A 191 6.04 7.35 -7.17
N TYR A 192 4.95 7.05 -6.45
CA TYR A 192 4.95 6.47 -5.10
C TYR A 192 5.52 7.36 -3.99
N ASN A 193 5.73 8.66 -4.25
CA ASN A 193 5.98 9.67 -3.21
C ASN A 193 4.65 10.31 -2.80
N GLU A 194 4.38 10.38 -1.49
CA GLU A 194 3.16 10.95 -0.90
C GLU A 194 3.33 12.41 -0.47
N SER A 195 4.53 12.99 -0.63
CA SER A 195 4.79 14.41 -0.36
C SER A 195 4.18 15.27 -1.45
N ALA A 196 3.18 16.07 -1.08
CA ALA A 196 2.55 17.03 -1.99
C ALA A 196 3.55 18.08 -2.51
N GLU A 197 4.48 18.54 -1.67
CA GLU A 197 5.50 19.51 -2.06
C GLU A 197 6.47 18.94 -3.10
N ASP A 198 6.99 17.74 -2.85
CA ASP A 198 7.87 17.06 -3.80
C ASP A 198 7.12 16.76 -5.11
N SER A 199 5.87 16.33 -5.00
CA SER A 199 5.02 16.02 -6.15
C SER A 199 4.77 17.26 -7.02
N ALA A 200 4.51 18.43 -6.43
CA ALA A 200 4.34 19.68 -7.16
C ALA A 200 5.64 20.11 -7.87
N ALA A 201 6.79 20.03 -7.18
CA ALA A 201 8.08 20.37 -7.75
C ALA A 201 8.48 19.41 -8.89
N HIS A 202 8.18 18.11 -8.73
CA HIS A 202 8.42 17.10 -9.76
C HIS A 202 7.51 17.34 -10.97
N LEU A 203 6.21 17.56 -10.73
CA LEU A 203 5.23 17.84 -11.76
C LEU A 203 5.66 19.05 -12.61
N ALA A 204 6.03 20.17 -11.99
CA ALA A 204 6.49 21.35 -12.72
C ALA A 204 7.69 21.06 -13.64
N ARG A 205 8.64 20.22 -13.17
CA ARG A 205 9.82 19.82 -13.94
C ARG A 205 9.46 18.96 -15.14
N VAL A 206 8.59 17.96 -14.96
CA VAL A 206 8.18 17.02 -16.02
C VAL A 206 7.31 17.71 -17.06
N MET A 207 6.41 18.60 -16.61
CA MET A 207 5.53 19.31 -17.52
C MET A 207 6.25 20.36 -18.36
N ASN A 208 7.37 20.90 -17.86
CA ASN A 208 8.19 21.91 -18.55
C ASN A 208 7.36 23.09 -19.08
N LEU A 209 6.35 23.51 -18.32
CA LEU A 209 5.57 24.72 -18.58
C LEU A 209 6.28 25.88 -17.88
N LYS A 210 7.11 26.61 -18.63
CA LYS A 210 7.88 27.77 -18.13
C LYS A 210 7.32 29.05 -18.71
#